data_AF-A0A642URX7-F1
#
_entry.id   AF-A0A642URX7-F1
#
_cell.length_a   1.000
_cell.length_b   1.000
_cell.length_c   1.000
_cell.angle_alpha   90.00
_cell.angle_beta   90.00
_cell.angle_gamma   90.00
#
_symmetry.space_group_name_H-M   'P 1'
#
loop_
_entity.id
_entity.type
_entity.pdbx_description
1 polymer ?
#
loop_
_entity_poly.entity_id
_entity_poly.type
_entity_poly.pdbx_seq_one_letter_code
_entity_poly.pdbx_strand_id
1 'polypeptide(L)'
;MMMRHALASVRGLRTSSVAPARKLRFENLREIKLREPVVPSHKNFDVSPDHPLWGFFRDQKALRVSDELDADSREWSMPELRRKSFEDLHRLWYLVLQERNVLAREVRLSESITYRKTQAHQDLDDKLKLTQKRIKTVLLERQTAYERVQTMVEKKQQFLDQFAEDYLAADDAKLPGMNDKLVRLQYAFFGMEPRLEDFHRDDIDPTFMEGLSYVANLKVQKYNQNATQPIELPLKAVSEELPWLLQAPEAAATEVAELRQNGVQAVPPYQAIEYVQTKLGL
;
A
#
# COMPACT_ATOMS: atom_id res chain seq x y z
N MET A 1 73.00 35.34 32.10
CA MET A 1 74.14 34.44 32.31
C MET A 1 73.59 33.05 32.57
N MET A 2 73.92 32.11 31.69
CA MET A 2 73.50 30.70 31.75
C MET A 2 73.86 30.06 33.10
N MET A 3 73.11 29.04 33.53
CA MET A 3 73.67 27.68 33.70
C MET A 3 72.66 26.62 34.18
N ARG A 4 72.68 25.51 33.43
CA ARG A 4 72.63 24.09 33.83
C ARG A 4 71.27 23.41 34.08
N HIS A 5 71.01 22.47 33.17
CA HIS A 5 70.12 21.32 33.27
C HIS A 5 70.34 20.48 34.54
N ALA A 6 69.25 19.88 35.03
CA ALA A 6 69.27 18.58 35.68
C ALA A 6 67.94 17.85 35.40
N LEU A 7 68.05 16.70 34.71
CA LEU A 7 67.03 15.67 34.61
C LEU A 7 66.87 14.98 35.97
N ALA A 8 65.65 14.90 36.49
CA ALA A 8 65.19 13.92 37.50
C ALA A 8 63.69 14.14 37.69
N SER A 9 62.80 13.17 37.82
CA SER A 9 62.86 11.71 37.91
C SER A 9 61.41 11.26 37.75
N VAL A 10 61.18 10.19 36.99
CA VAL A 10 59.88 9.52 36.90
C VAL A 10 59.45 9.11 38.32
N ARG A 11 58.54 9.86 38.94
CA ARG A 11 57.82 9.39 40.13
C ARG A 11 56.60 8.60 39.63
N GLY A 12 56.76 7.28 39.67
CA GLY A 12 55.74 6.33 39.28
C GLY A 12 54.38 6.63 39.93
N LEU A 13 53.34 6.55 39.11
CA LEU A 13 51.96 6.42 39.55
C LEU A 13 51.89 5.16 40.41
N ARG A 14 51.80 5.34 41.73
CA ARG A 14 51.45 4.27 42.66
C ARG A 14 50.02 3.86 42.38
N THR A 15 49.85 2.76 41.64
CA THR A 15 48.59 2.04 41.53
C THR A 15 48.34 1.30 42.85
N SER A 16 47.68 1.95 43.80
CA SER A 16 46.91 1.28 44.86
C SER A 16 46.39 2.30 45.87
N SER A 17 45.23 2.88 45.55
CA SER A 17 44.30 3.34 46.57
C SER A 17 42.99 2.57 46.39
N VAL A 18 43.08 1.24 46.42
CA VAL A 18 41.92 0.43 46.82
C VAL A 18 41.71 0.77 48.29
N ALA A 19 40.67 1.55 48.59
CA ALA A 19 40.20 1.70 49.96
C ALA A 19 40.07 0.28 50.55
N PRO A 20 40.65 -0.01 51.72
CA PRO A 20 40.59 -1.36 52.26
C PRO A 20 39.12 -1.76 52.34
N ALA A 21 38.76 -2.86 51.66
CA ALA A 21 37.40 -3.37 51.68
C ALA A 21 36.98 -3.45 53.15
N ARG A 22 36.05 -2.57 53.55
CA ARG A 22 35.57 -2.48 54.92
C ARG A 22 34.87 -3.81 55.17
N LYS A 23 35.60 -4.77 55.76
CA LYS A 23 35.06 -6.10 56.08
C LYS A 23 33.80 -5.84 56.88
N LEU A 24 32.63 -6.13 56.30
CA LEU A 24 31.36 -6.05 56.99
C LEU A 24 31.51 -7.00 58.19
N ARG A 25 31.73 -6.43 59.37
CA ARG A 25 31.71 -7.20 60.60
C ARG A 25 30.24 -7.31 60.94
N PHE A 26 29.71 -8.51 60.80
CA PHE A 26 28.39 -8.81 61.34
C PHE A 26 28.51 -8.71 62.87
N GLU A 27 28.10 -7.58 63.45
CA GLU A 27 27.95 -7.48 64.90
C GLU A 27 26.74 -8.29 65.36
N ASN A 28 26.72 -8.59 66.67
CA ASN A 28 25.74 -9.42 67.40
C ASN A 28 24.68 -10.14 66.53
N LEU A 29 25.11 -11.18 65.82
CA LEU A 29 24.23 -12.08 65.07
C LEU A 29 23.14 -12.72 65.93
N ARG A 30 23.31 -12.71 67.26
CA ARG A 30 22.32 -13.18 68.25
C ARG A 30 21.12 -12.24 68.41
N GLU A 31 21.24 -10.97 68.05
CA GLU A 31 20.16 -9.97 68.14
C GLU A 31 19.31 -9.91 66.85
N ILE A 32 19.82 -10.45 65.74
CA ILE A 32 19.10 -10.50 64.47
C ILE A 32 17.98 -11.53 64.58
N LYS A 33 16.75 -11.04 64.77
CA LYS A 33 15.55 -11.86 64.71
C LYS A 33 15.24 -12.18 63.25
N LEU A 34 15.38 -13.45 62.88
CA LEU A 34 14.94 -13.93 61.57
C LEU A 34 13.46 -13.61 61.42
N ARG A 35 13.13 -12.80 60.41
CA ARG A 35 11.74 -12.51 60.04
C ARG A 35 11.29 -13.51 58.99
N GLU A 36 9.98 -13.74 58.95
CA GLU A 36 9.39 -14.49 57.85
C GLU A 36 9.65 -13.79 56.50
N PRO A 37 9.78 -14.55 55.40
CA PRO A 37 9.92 -13.97 54.06
C PRO A 37 8.76 -13.04 53.72
N VAL A 38 9.05 -11.86 53.19
CA VAL A 38 8.01 -10.93 52.71
C VAL A 38 7.48 -11.43 51.37
N VAL A 39 6.23 -11.87 51.34
CA VAL A 39 5.59 -12.37 50.13
C VAL A 39 5.29 -11.20 49.18
N PRO A 40 5.70 -11.24 47.90
CA PRO A 40 5.36 -10.19 46.95
C PRO A 40 3.84 -10.16 46.72
N SER A 41 3.25 -8.96 46.76
CA SER A 41 1.81 -8.76 46.57
C SER A 41 1.51 -8.14 45.20
N HIS A 42 0.46 -8.62 44.53
CA HIS A 42 -0.02 -8.03 43.27
C HIS A 42 -0.49 -6.57 43.43
N LYS A 43 -0.83 -6.14 44.65
CA LYS A 43 -1.23 -4.76 44.98
C LYS A 43 -0.13 -3.72 44.73
N ASN A 44 1.11 -4.18 44.58
CA ASN A 44 2.25 -3.31 44.28
C ASN A 44 2.31 -2.91 42.80
N PHE A 45 1.53 -3.55 41.93
CA PHE A 45 1.52 -3.29 40.50
C PHE A 45 0.20 -2.65 40.09
N ASP A 46 0.28 -1.59 39.29
CA ASP A 46 -0.86 -0.98 38.61
C ASP A 46 -0.87 -1.50 37.17
N VAL A 47 -1.86 -2.35 36.84
CA VAL A 47 -1.98 -2.93 35.50
C VAL A 47 -3.04 -2.14 34.75
N SER A 48 -2.61 -1.46 33.69
CA SER A 48 -3.51 -0.70 32.82
C SER A 48 -4.63 -1.59 32.27
N PRO A 49 -5.90 -1.15 32.30
CA PRO A 49 -7.02 -1.84 31.66
C PRO A 49 -6.82 -2.05 30.15
N ASP A 50 -6.11 -1.13 29.48
CA ASP A 50 -5.88 -1.15 28.03
C ASP A 50 -4.53 -1.78 27.65
N HIS A 51 -4.01 -2.67 28.49
CA HIS A 51 -2.76 -3.37 28.21
C HIS A 51 -2.87 -4.22 26.93
N PRO A 52 -1.91 -4.15 25.98
CA PRO A 52 -2.01 -4.82 24.67
C PRO A 52 -2.12 -6.36 24.76
N LEU A 53 -1.61 -6.96 25.85
CA LEU A 53 -1.79 -8.40 26.09
C LEU A 53 -3.26 -8.80 26.29
N TRP A 54 -4.15 -7.87 26.66
CA TRP A 54 -5.59 -8.14 26.72
C TRP A 54 -6.17 -8.48 25.34
N GLY A 55 -5.49 -8.13 24.23
CA GLY A 55 -5.88 -8.58 22.89
C GLY A 55 -5.89 -10.10 22.69
N PHE A 56 -5.24 -10.87 23.58
CA PHE A 56 -5.25 -12.34 23.57
C PHE A 56 -6.39 -12.96 24.40
N PHE A 57 -7.25 -12.13 24.98
CA PHE A 57 -8.36 -12.54 25.83
C PHE A 57 -9.64 -11.90 25.31
N ARG A 58 -10.74 -12.66 25.25
CA ARG A 58 -12.07 -12.08 25.00
C ARG A 58 -12.74 -11.84 26.35
N ASP A 59 -13.30 -10.65 26.52
CA ASP A 59 -13.99 -10.22 27.74
C ASP A 59 -13.17 -10.41 29.03
N GLN A 60 -11.84 -10.33 28.93
CA GLN A 60 -10.88 -10.60 30.02
C GLN A 60 -11.03 -12.00 30.65
N LYS A 61 -11.67 -12.93 29.94
CA LYS A 61 -11.82 -14.33 30.37
C LYS A 61 -10.60 -15.15 29.95
N ALA A 62 -10.15 -16.02 30.85
CA ALA A 62 -9.03 -16.92 30.58
C ALA A 62 -9.40 -18.04 29.59
N LEU A 63 -10.64 -18.53 29.63
CA LEU A 63 -11.18 -19.58 28.77
C LEU A 63 -12.68 -19.34 28.56
N ARG A 64 -13.13 -19.31 27.31
CA ARG A 64 -14.56 -19.30 26.96
C ARG A 64 -15.17 -20.70 27.04
N VAL A 65 -16.43 -20.77 27.47
CA VAL A 65 -17.20 -22.02 27.45
C VAL A 65 -17.77 -22.24 26.04
N SER A 66 -18.09 -23.49 25.69
CA SER A 66 -18.63 -23.83 24.36
C SER A 66 -19.83 -22.98 23.94
N ASP A 67 -20.71 -22.62 24.87
CA ASP A 67 -21.92 -21.83 24.59
C ASP A 67 -21.61 -20.34 24.35
N GLU A 68 -20.42 -19.88 24.74
CA GLU A 68 -19.93 -18.51 24.47
C GLU A 68 -19.18 -18.41 23.14
N LEU A 69 -18.89 -19.55 22.49
CA LEU A 69 -18.26 -19.58 21.17
C LEU A 69 -19.29 -19.42 20.07
N ASP A 70 -18.88 -18.77 18.99
CA ASP A 70 -19.72 -18.55 17.83
C ASP A 70 -19.85 -19.83 16.99
N ALA A 71 -20.92 -20.57 17.23
CA ALA A 71 -21.27 -21.77 16.47
C ALA A 71 -22.02 -21.45 15.18
N ASP A 72 -22.77 -20.34 15.15
CA ASP A 72 -23.75 -20.03 14.11
C ASP A 72 -23.16 -19.31 12.90
N SER A 73 -22.04 -18.59 13.08
CA SER A 73 -21.45 -17.87 11.95
C SER A 73 -20.88 -18.79 10.87
N ARG A 74 -20.91 -18.24 9.66
CA ARG A 74 -20.38 -18.85 8.44
C ARG A 74 -19.04 -18.21 8.08
N GLU A 75 -18.14 -19.00 7.51
CA GLU A 75 -16.90 -18.52 6.95
C GLU A 75 -17.07 -17.82 5.59
N TRP A 76 -16.16 -16.90 5.24
CA TRP A 76 -16.27 -16.09 4.02
C TRP A 76 -16.18 -16.91 2.74
N SER A 77 -17.07 -16.67 1.78
CA SER A 77 -17.04 -17.37 0.48
C SER A 77 -16.08 -16.70 -0.50
N MET A 78 -15.53 -17.47 -1.45
CA MET A 78 -14.63 -16.92 -2.48
C MET A 78 -15.28 -15.80 -3.33
N PRO A 79 -16.54 -15.90 -3.80
CA PRO A 79 -17.17 -14.82 -4.57
C PRO A 79 -17.30 -13.51 -3.80
N GLU A 80 -17.55 -13.56 -2.48
CA GLU A 80 -17.61 -12.37 -1.62
C GLU A 80 -16.23 -11.72 -1.51
N LEU A 81 -15.20 -12.52 -1.26
CA LEU A 81 -13.81 -12.04 -1.13
C LEU A 81 -13.29 -11.44 -2.43
N ARG A 82 -13.70 -11.95 -3.60
CA ARG A 82 -13.30 -11.41 -4.91
C ARG A 82 -13.74 -9.96 -5.14
N ARG A 83 -14.74 -9.45 -4.41
CA ARG A 83 -15.21 -8.06 -4.55
C ARG A 83 -14.55 -7.08 -3.58
N LYS A 84 -13.67 -7.54 -2.69
CA LYS A 84 -13.02 -6.70 -1.67
C LYS A 84 -11.68 -6.13 -2.14
N SER A 85 -11.34 -4.93 -1.66
CA SER A 85 -10.03 -4.31 -1.93
C SER A 85 -8.89 -5.12 -1.30
N PHE A 86 -7.66 -4.86 -1.71
CA PHE A 86 -6.49 -5.48 -1.09
C PHE A 86 -6.39 -5.13 0.40
N GLU A 87 -6.56 -3.84 0.75
CA GLU A 87 -6.53 -3.37 2.13
C GLU A 87 -7.59 -4.02 3.02
N ASP A 88 -8.82 -4.19 2.52
CA ASP A 88 -9.88 -4.87 3.24
C ASP A 88 -9.53 -6.35 3.50
N LEU A 89 -8.98 -7.03 2.50
CA LEU A 89 -8.54 -8.43 2.63
C LEU A 89 -7.37 -8.56 3.61
N HIS A 90 -6.44 -7.62 3.60
CA HIS A 90 -5.29 -7.57 4.49
C HIS A 90 -5.71 -7.31 5.95
N ARG A 91 -6.64 -6.36 6.17
CA ARG A 91 -7.25 -6.13 7.48
C ARG A 91 -8.01 -7.36 7.97
N LEU A 92 -8.85 -7.96 7.12
CA LEU A 92 -9.60 -9.18 7.44
C LEU A 92 -8.66 -10.32 7.82
N TRP A 93 -7.55 -10.49 7.10
CA TRP A 93 -6.53 -11.49 7.41
C TRP A 93 -6.02 -11.38 8.85
N TYR A 94 -5.69 -10.15 9.29
CA TYR A 94 -5.20 -9.91 10.65
C TYR A 94 -6.27 -10.05 11.72
N LEU A 95 -7.51 -9.62 11.46
CA LEU A 95 -8.62 -9.86 12.38
C LEU A 95 -8.84 -11.35 12.62
N VAL A 96 -8.81 -12.14 11.55
CA VAL A 96 -8.89 -13.60 11.64
C VAL A 96 -7.68 -14.18 12.39
N LEU A 97 -6.47 -13.70 12.10
CA LEU A 97 -5.26 -14.15 12.79
C LEU A 97 -5.31 -13.88 14.30
N GLN A 98 -5.81 -12.71 14.70
CA GLN A 98 -5.97 -12.35 16.11
C GLN A 98 -6.95 -13.29 16.82
N GLU A 99 -8.11 -13.59 16.23
CA GLU A 99 -9.05 -14.56 16.82
C GLU A 99 -8.44 -15.96 16.92
N ARG A 100 -7.72 -16.40 15.88
CA ARG A 100 -7.02 -17.69 15.91
C ARG A 100 -5.96 -17.76 17.01
N ASN A 101 -5.26 -16.67 17.30
CA ASN A 101 -4.30 -16.60 18.41
C ASN A 101 -5.00 -16.72 19.78
N VAL A 102 -6.18 -16.11 19.94
CA VAL A 102 -6.99 -16.28 21.15
C VAL A 102 -7.41 -17.73 21.31
N LEU A 103 -7.98 -18.34 20.27
CA LEU A 103 -8.42 -19.74 20.30
C LEU A 103 -7.25 -20.69 20.58
N ALA A 104 -6.08 -20.46 19.98
CA ALA A 104 -4.89 -21.26 20.23
C ALA A 104 -4.45 -21.20 21.69
N ARG A 105 -4.51 -20.02 22.32
CA ARG A 105 -4.23 -19.85 23.74
C ARG A 105 -5.25 -20.62 24.60
N GLU A 106 -6.53 -20.51 24.29
CA GLU A 106 -7.63 -21.18 25.01
C GLU A 106 -7.52 -22.71 24.92
N VAL A 107 -7.28 -23.25 23.72
CA VAL A 107 -7.05 -24.70 23.50
C VAL A 107 -5.84 -25.18 24.30
N ARG A 108 -4.72 -24.45 24.25
CA ARG A 108 -3.50 -24.84 24.97
C ARG A 108 -3.66 -24.77 26.49
N LEU A 109 -4.39 -23.77 26.99
CA LEU A 109 -4.74 -23.70 28.41
C LEU A 109 -5.62 -24.89 28.81
N SER A 110 -6.67 -25.19 28.01
CA SER A 110 -7.57 -26.32 28.22
C SER A 110 -6.82 -27.65 28.32
N GLU A 111 -5.88 -27.90 27.41
CA GLU A 111 -5.01 -29.08 27.42
C GLU A 111 -4.18 -29.18 28.71
N SER A 112 -3.61 -28.05 29.16
CA SER A 112 -2.77 -28.02 30.38
C SER A 112 -3.53 -28.34 31.66
N ILE A 113 -4.82 -27.98 31.74
CA ILE A 113 -5.68 -28.22 32.90
C ILE A 113 -6.48 -29.54 32.78
N THR A 114 -6.17 -30.38 31.78
CA THR A 114 -6.88 -31.65 31.50
C THR A 114 -8.38 -31.45 31.20
N TYR A 115 -8.77 -30.27 30.73
CA TYR A 115 -10.12 -30.02 30.22
C TYR A 115 -10.16 -30.43 28.74
N ARG A 116 -11.00 -31.42 28.38
CA ARG A 116 -10.99 -32.06 27.04
C ARG A 116 -12.11 -31.59 26.09
N LYS A 117 -12.86 -30.55 26.44
CA LYS A 117 -13.97 -30.05 25.59
C LYS A 117 -13.51 -28.92 24.67
N THR A 118 -12.59 -29.20 23.75
CA THR A 118 -12.01 -28.22 22.81
C THR A 118 -12.58 -28.30 21.39
N GLN A 119 -13.48 -29.22 21.10
CA GLN A 119 -14.03 -29.42 19.74
C GLN A 119 -14.61 -28.14 19.14
N ALA A 120 -15.45 -27.42 19.88
CA ALA A 120 -16.03 -26.16 19.39
C ALA A 120 -14.98 -25.08 19.06
N HIS A 121 -13.85 -25.05 19.78
CA HIS A 121 -12.74 -24.14 19.47
C HIS A 121 -12.03 -24.55 18.17
N GLN A 122 -11.87 -25.86 17.94
CA GLN A 122 -11.27 -26.41 16.73
C GLN A 122 -12.16 -26.16 15.51
N ASP A 123 -13.47 -26.40 15.62
CA ASP A 123 -14.44 -26.16 14.55
C ASP A 123 -14.45 -24.68 14.13
N LEU A 124 -14.40 -23.77 15.11
CA LEU A 124 -14.28 -22.33 14.85
C LEU A 124 -12.94 -21.97 14.19
N ASP A 125 -11.81 -22.50 14.69
CA ASP A 125 -10.50 -22.29 14.08
C ASP A 125 -10.44 -22.81 12.64
N ASP A 126 -11.14 -23.91 12.33
CA ASP A 126 -11.21 -24.46 10.98
C ASP A 126 -12.02 -23.57 10.02
N LYS A 127 -13.13 -22.97 10.48
CA LYS A 127 -13.84 -21.91 9.72
C LYS A 127 -12.93 -20.71 9.43
N LEU A 128 -12.15 -20.28 10.42
CA LEU A 128 -11.21 -19.16 10.30
C LEU A 128 -10.03 -19.48 9.35
N LYS A 129 -9.43 -20.67 9.47
CA LYS A 129 -8.41 -21.18 8.54
C LYS A 129 -8.94 -21.25 7.11
N LEU A 130 -10.19 -21.70 6.93
CA LEU A 130 -10.81 -21.79 5.61
C LEU A 130 -10.97 -20.40 4.98
N THR A 131 -11.36 -19.39 5.77
CA THR A 131 -11.37 -17.98 5.33
C THR A 131 -9.98 -17.53 4.88
N GLN A 132 -8.93 -17.76 5.69
CA GLN A 132 -7.56 -17.40 5.32
C GLN A 132 -7.09 -18.11 4.04
N LYS A 133 -7.38 -19.40 3.89
CA LYS A 133 -7.07 -20.15 2.67
C LYS A 133 -7.75 -19.53 1.45
N ARG A 134 -9.04 -19.18 1.56
CA ARG A 134 -9.80 -18.54 0.46
C ARG A 134 -9.24 -17.16 0.13
N ILE A 135 -8.83 -16.35 1.10
CA ILE A 135 -8.16 -15.05 0.86
C ILE A 135 -6.89 -15.25 0.03
N LYS A 136 -6.02 -16.20 0.42
CA LYS A 136 -4.79 -16.52 -0.33
C LYS A 136 -5.08 -16.95 -1.77
N THR A 137 -6.07 -17.83 -1.95
CA THR A 137 -6.49 -18.28 -3.28
C THR A 137 -6.98 -17.12 -4.13
N VAL A 138 -7.82 -16.23 -3.60
CA VAL A 138 -8.34 -15.06 -4.33
C VAL A 138 -7.22 -14.09 -4.71
N LEU A 139 -6.26 -13.83 -3.83
CA LEU A 139 -5.11 -12.99 -4.14
C LEU A 139 -4.25 -13.58 -5.27
N LEU A 140 -4.00 -14.89 -5.23
CA LEU A 140 -3.29 -15.59 -6.30
C LEU A 140 -4.06 -15.55 -7.62
N GLU A 141 -5.37 -15.85 -7.59
CA GLU A 141 -6.24 -15.77 -8.77
C GLU A 141 -6.18 -14.38 -9.43
N ARG A 142 -6.20 -13.31 -8.63
CA ARG A 142 -6.11 -11.92 -9.12
C ARG A 142 -4.76 -11.64 -9.76
N GLN A 143 -3.67 -12.00 -9.10
CA GLN A 143 -2.33 -11.79 -9.63
C GLN A 143 -2.14 -12.53 -10.96
N THR A 144 -2.54 -13.81 -11.01
CA THR A 144 -2.48 -14.60 -12.24
C THR A 144 -3.38 -14.03 -13.33
N ALA A 145 -4.57 -13.51 -13.00
CA ALA A 145 -5.44 -12.85 -13.97
C ALA A 145 -4.81 -11.57 -14.52
N TYR A 146 -4.17 -10.77 -13.67
CA TYR A 146 -3.45 -9.56 -14.08
C TYR A 146 -2.29 -9.89 -15.02
N GLU A 147 -1.43 -10.85 -14.65
CA GLU A 147 -0.31 -11.30 -15.49
C GLU A 147 -0.78 -11.84 -16.84
N ARG A 148 -1.90 -12.58 -16.87
CA ARG A 148 -2.51 -13.05 -18.12
C ARG A 148 -3.01 -11.91 -18.99
N VAL A 149 -3.52 -10.82 -18.43
CA VAL A 149 -3.96 -9.67 -19.22
C VAL A 149 -2.77 -8.97 -19.86
N GLN A 150 -1.64 -8.87 -19.16
CA GLN A 150 -0.41 -8.27 -19.69
C GLN A 150 0.14 -8.99 -20.92
N THR A 151 -0.07 -10.31 -21.04
CA THR A 151 0.35 -11.07 -22.23
C THR A 151 -0.63 -10.99 -23.40
N MET A 152 -1.86 -10.50 -23.18
CA MET A 152 -2.91 -10.43 -24.22
C MET A 152 -2.88 -9.11 -25.03
N VAL A 153 -1.72 -8.78 -25.60
CA VAL A 153 -1.50 -7.53 -26.36
C VAL A 153 -2.45 -7.40 -27.56
N GLU A 154 -2.67 -8.49 -28.31
CA GLU A 154 -3.57 -8.47 -29.48
C GLU A 154 -5.01 -8.11 -29.10
N LYS A 155 -5.51 -8.64 -27.98
CA LYS A 155 -6.86 -8.33 -27.50
C LYS A 155 -6.98 -6.91 -26.99
N LYS A 156 -5.91 -6.38 -26.36
CA LYS A 156 -5.83 -4.95 -26.01
C LYS A 156 -5.98 -4.11 -27.27
N GLN A 157 -5.24 -4.41 -28.33
CA GLN A 157 -5.32 -3.65 -29.57
C GLN A 157 -6.71 -3.72 -30.21
N GLN A 158 -7.29 -4.92 -30.34
CA GLN A 158 -8.65 -5.10 -30.86
C GLN A 158 -9.69 -4.29 -30.08
N PHE A 159 -9.55 -4.22 -28.75
CA PHE A 159 -10.44 -3.41 -27.92
C PHE A 159 -10.27 -1.90 -28.17
N LEU A 160 -9.02 -1.42 -28.32
CA LEU A 160 -8.73 -0.02 -28.63
C LEU A 160 -9.25 0.37 -30.02
N ASP A 161 -9.14 -0.52 -31.00
CA ASP A 161 -9.65 -0.31 -32.35
C ASP A 161 -11.18 -0.25 -32.36
N GLN A 162 -11.85 -1.20 -31.69
CA GLN A 162 -13.32 -1.19 -31.55
C GLN A 162 -13.80 0.07 -30.82
N PHE A 163 -13.12 0.48 -29.75
CA PHE A 163 -13.46 1.70 -29.02
C PHE A 163 -13.30 2.94 -29.91
N ALA A 164 -12.25 2.98 -30.74
CA ALA A 164 -12.02 4.07 -31.68
C ALA A 164 -13.16 4.20 -32.69
N GLU A 165 -13.57 3.08 -33.30
CA GLU A 165 -14.71 3.03 -34.22
C GLU A 165 -16.00 3.54 -33.56
N ASP A 166 -16.31 3.02 -32.36
CA ASP A 166 -17.50 3.42 -31.60
C ASP A 166 -17.48 4.91 -31.21
N TYR A 167 -16.31 5.44 -30.84
CA TYR A 167 -16.12 6.84 -30.47
C TYR A 167 -16.32 7.77 -31.68
N LEU A 168 -15.75 7.41 -32.83
CA LEU A 168 -15.88 8.18 -34.06
C LEU A 168 -17.31 8.15 -34.59
N ALA A 169 -18.01 7.02 -34.47
CA ALA A 169 -19.40 6.86 -34.87
C ALA A 169 -20.42 7.51 -33.91
N ALA A 170 -20.00 7.97 -32.73
CA ALA A 170 -20.90 8.53 -31.74
C ALA A 170 -21.49 9.89 -32.16
N ASP A 171 -22.82 10.03 -32.07
CA ASP A 171 -23.51 11.30 -32.23
C ASP A 171 -23.27 12.24 -31.03
N ASP A 172 -23.56 13.53 -31.19
CA ASP A 172 -23.37 14.55 -30.14
C ASP A 172 -24.08 14.20 -28.82
N ALA A 173 -25.22 13.51 -28.89
CA ALA A 173 -25.95 13.05 -27.71
C ALA A 173 -25.23 11.96 -26.91
N LYS A 174 -24.45 11.10 -27.57
CA LYS A 174 -23.70 9.98 -26.94
C LYS A 174 -22.28 10.36 -26.57
N LEU A 175 -21.75 11.43 -27.16
CA LEU A 175 -20.37 11.88 -26.99
C LEU A 175 -19.96 12.11 -25.53
N PRO A 176 -20.77 12.73 -24.65
CA PRO A 176 -20.40 12.91 -23.24
C PRO A 176 -20.17 11.58 -22.53
N GLY A 177 -21.06 10.60 -22.74
CA GLY A 177 -20.91 9.26 -22.16
C GLY A 177 -19.71 8.49 -22.73
N MET A 178 -19.32 8.77 -23.98
CA MET A 178 -18.09 8.21 -24.56
C MET A 178 -16.84 8.88 -24.01
N ASN A 179 -16.88 10.18 -23.71
CA ASN A 179 -15.79 10.89 -23.05
C ASN A 179 -15.56 10.34 -21.63
N ASP A 180 -16.61 10.05 -20.86
CA ASP A 180 -16.48 9.40 -19.55
C ASP A 180 -15.82 8.01 -19.66
N LYS A 181 -16.19 7.25 -20.69
CA LYS A 181 -15.54 5.96 -20.97
C LYS A 181 -14.09 6.12 -21.40
N LEU A 182 -13.78 7.14 -22.20
CA LEU A 182 -12.42 7.45 -22.64
C LEU A 182 -11.53 7.76 -21.43
N VAL A 183 -11.99 8.57 -20.47
CA VAL A 183 -11.24 8.85 -19.23
C VAL A 183 -10.99 7.57 -18.42
N ARG A 184 -11.97 6.67 -18.33
CA ARG A 184 -11.77 5.37 -17.66
C ARG A 184 -10.80 4.47 -18.40
N LEU A 185 -10.82 4.49 -19.74
CA LEU A 185 -9.91 3.74 -20.60
C LEU A 185 -8.48 4.27 -20.46
N GLN A 186 -8.31 5.59 -20.43
CA GLN A 186 -7.05 6.28 -20.19
C GLN A 186 -6.38 5.79 -18.90
N TYR A 187 -7.13 5.78 -17.80
CA TYR A 187 -6.67 5.24 -16.52
C TYR A 187 -6.36 3.74 -16.61
N ALA A 188 -7.28 2.93 -17.15
CA ALA A 188 -7.16 1.48 -17.12
C ALA A 188 -6.03 0.91 -17.99
N PHE A 189 -5.73 1.52 -19.14
CA PHE A 189 -4.75 1.01 -20.10
C PHE A 189 -3.43 1.77 -20.11
N PHE A 190 -3.46 3.06 -19.79
CA PHE A 190 -2.29 3.94 -19.91
C PHE A 190 -1.85 4.51 -18.56
N GLY A 191 -2.59 4.26 -17.47
CA GLY A 191 -2.24 4.77 -16.14
C GLY A 191 -2.43 6.28 -16.00
N MET A 192 -3.18 6.91 -16.91
CA MET A 192 -3.47 8.35 -16.84
C MET A 192 -4.52 8.60 -15.76
N GLU A 193 -4.15 9.27 -14.68
CA GLU A 193 -5.13 9.70 -13.69
C GLU A 193 -6.25 10.56 -14.29
N PRO A 194 -7.51 10.41 -13.83
CA PRO A 194 -8.64 11.17 -14.35
C PRO A 194 -8.56 12.68 -14.11
N ARG A 195 -7.78 13.10 -13.11
CA ARG A 195 -7.64 14.50 -12.71
C ARG A 195 -6.20 14.93 -12.85
N LEU A 196 -6.02 16.14 -13.40
CA LEU A 196 -4.71 16.72 -13.64
C LEU A 196 -3.91 16.96 -12.34
N GLU A 197 -4.60 17.27 -11.24
CA GLU A 197 -4.00 17.52 -9.92
C GLU A 197 -3.35 16.28 -9.31
N ASP A 198 -3.79 15.10 -9.73
CA ASP A 198 -3.32 13.81 -9.21
C ASP A 198 -2.10 13.31 -9.99
N PHE A 199 -1.65 14.01 -11.05
CA PHE A 199 -0.45 13.62 -11.77
C PHE A 199 0.81 13.88 -10.94
N HIS A 200 1.69 12.88 -10.95
CA HIS A 200 3.02 12.96 -10.42
C HIS A 200 4.05 12.86 -11.55
N ARG A 201 5.25 13.37 -11.29
CA ARG A 201 6.35 13.36 -12.27
C ARG A 201 6.67 11.95 -12.77
N ASP A 202 6.56 10.97 -11.88
CA ASP A 202 6.84 9.55 -12.13
C ASP A 202 5.74 8.85 -12.95
N ASP A 203 4.56 9.47 -13.12
CA ASP A 203 3.47 8.89 -13.91
C ASP A 203 3.67 9.10 -15.42
N ILE A 204 4.58 10.01 -15.81
CA ILE A 204 4.86 10.33 -17.22
C ILE A 204 5.89 9.33 -17.77
N ASP A 205 5.36 8.16 -18.12
CA ASP A 205 6.11 7.04 -18.68
C ASP A 205 5.88 6.87 -20.20
N PRO A 206 6.65 6.02 -20.90
CA PRO A 206 6.39 5.71 -22.31
C PRO A 206 4.96 5.24 -22.59
N THR A 207 4.34 4.52 -21.65
CA THR A 207 2.93 4.09 -21.76
C THR A 207 1.96 5.27 -21.70
N PHE A 208 2.28 6.31 -20.92
CA PHE A 208 1.53 7.57 -20.94
C PHE A 208 1.61 8.21 -22.33
N MET A 209 2.80 8.22 -22.94
CA MET A 209 2.98 8.77 -24.29
C MET A 209 2.14 8.04 -25.35
N GLU A 210 2.10 6.71 -25.30
CA GLU A 210 1.22 5.91 -26.17
C GLU A 210 -0.26 6.28 -26.01
N GLY A 211 -0.70 6.44 -24.76
CA GLY A 211 -2.06 6.88 -24.46
C GLY A 211 -2.34 8.30 -24.94
N LEU A 212 -1.35 9.19 -24.84
CA LEU A 212 -1.49 10.58 -25.26
C LEU A 212 -1.69 10.65 -26.77
N SER A 213 -0.84 9.97 -27.53
CA SER A 213 -0.98 9.84 -28.98
C SER A 213 -2.32 9.20 -29.36
N TYR A 214 -2.77 8.16 -28.66
CA TYR A 214 -4.08 7.52 -28.91
C TYR A 214 -5.25 8.51 -28.72
N VAL A 215 -5.28 9.21 -27.59
CA VAL A 215 -6.33 10.18 -27.25
C VAL A 215 -6.33 11.36 -28.22
N ALA A 216 -5.15 11.90 -28.54
CA ALA A 216 -5.00 13.01 -29.46
C ALA A 216 -5.50 12.62 -30.86
N ASN A 217 -5.09 11.45 -31.37
CA ASN A 217 -5.55 10.95 -32.66
C ASN A 217 -7.08 10.78 -32.70
N LEU A 218 -7.69 10.21 -31.66
CA LEU A 218 -9.15 10.07 -31.59
C LEU A 218 -9.87 11.42 -31.62
N LYS A 219 -9.42 12.38 -30.80
CA LYS A 219 -10.04 13.70 -30.72
C LYS A 219 -9.86 14.51 -32.00
N VAL A 220 -8.68 14.45 -32.63
CA VAL A 220 -8.44 15.10 -33.93
C VAL A 220 -9.33 14.49 -35.01
N GLN A 221 -9.41 13.16 -35.10
CA GLN A 221 -10.26 12.49 -36.08
C GLN A 221 -11.73 12.85 -35.87
N LYS A 222 -12.19 12.90 -34.62
CA LYS A 222 -13.57 13.32 -34.30
C LYS A 222 -13.82 14.78 -34.66
N TYR A 223 -12.87 15.66 -34.33
CA TYR A 223 -12.94 17.09 -34.68
C TYR A 223 -13.00 17.30 -36.19
N ASN A 224 -12.12 16.62 -36.95
CA ASN A 224 -12.05 16.73 -38.40
C ASN A 224 -13.32 16.30 -39.14
N GLN A 225 -14.19 15.48 -38.54
CA GLN A 225 -15.48 15.12 -39.14
C GLN A 225 -16.42 16.33 -39.26
N ASN A 226 -16.36 17.26 -38.29
CA ASN A 226 -17.27 18.39 -38.18
C ASN A 226 -16.56 19.75 -38.39
N ALA A 227 -15.24 19.76 -38.51
CA ALA A 227 -14.45 20.98 -38.60
C ALA A 227 -14.53 21.66 -39.97
N THR A 228 -14.64 22.99 -39.95
CA THR A 228 -14.51 23.82 -41.16
C THR A 228 -13.06 23.88 -41.66
N GLN A 229 -12.10 23.80 -40.74
CA GLN A 229 -10.66 23.75 -41.04
C GLN A 229 -10.07 22.47 -40.43
N PRO A 230 -9.90 21.39 -41.23
CA PRO A 230 -9.37 20.14 -40.73
C PRO A 230 -7.88 20.25 -40.45
N ILE A 231 -7.42 19.56 -39.41
CA ILE A 231 -6.02 19.46 -39.04
C ILE A 231 -5.40 18.26 -39.76
N GLU A 232 -4.31 18.50 -40.49
CA GLU A 232 -3.58 17.42 -41.17
C GLU A 232 -3.02 16.41 -40.17
N LEU A 233 -3.26 15.12 -40.45
CA LEU A 233 -2.73 13.95 -39.73
C LEU A 233 -1.55 13.34 -40.51
N PRO A 234 -0.56 12.71 -39.84
CA PRO A 234 -0.44 12.52 -38.40
C PRO A 234 0.03 13.80 -37.68
N LEU A 235 -0.25 13.87 -36.37
CA LEU A 235 0.35 14.89 -35.51
C LEU A 235 1.87 14.70 -35.48
N LYS A 236 2.62 15.80 -35.58
CA LYS A 236 4.08 15.74 -35.81
C LYS A 236 4.91 15.59 -34.54
N ALA A 237 4.39 16.06 -33.41
CA ALA A 237 5.12 16.14 -32.16
C ALA A 237 4.19 16.06 -30.95
N VAL A 238 4.75 15.70 -29.80
CA VAL A 238 4.05 15.68 -28.50
C VAL A 238 3.46 17.04 -28.13
N SER A 239 4.10 18.13 -28.57
CA SER A 239 3.59 19.49 -28.41
C SER A 239 2.27 19.71 -29.15
N GLU A 240 2.01 18.99 -30.25
CA GLU A 240 0.72 19.02 -30.94
C GLU A 240 -0.31 18.07 -30.29
N GLU A 241 0.12 17.04 -29.57
CA GLU A 241 -0.76 16.04 -28.93
C GLU A 241 -1.30 16.51 -27.57
N LEU A 242 -0.46 17.13 -26.75
CA LEU A 242 -0.80 17.54 -25.38
C LEU A 242 -2.02 18.47 -25.28
N PRO A 243 -2.22 19.48 -26.16
CA PRO A 243 -3.39 20.34 -26.11
C PRO A 243 -4.71 19.57 -26.19
N TRP A 244 -4.76 18.46 -26.94
CA TRP A 244 -5.96 17.63 -27.08
C TRP A 244 -6.33 16.91 -25.79
N LEU A 245 -5.38 16.64 -24.90
CA LEU A 245 -5.68 16.07 -23.59
C LEU A 245 -6.25 17.13 -22.65
N LEU A 246 -5.62 18.31 -22.61
CA LEU A 246 -5.86 19.34 -21.60
C LEU A 246 -7.06 20.25 -21.89
N GLN A 247 -7.34 20.51 -23.16
CA GLN A 247 -8.29 21.54 -23.57
C GLN A 247 -9.50 20.96 -24.31
N ALA A 248 -10.51 21.81 -24.49
CA ALA A 248 -11.62 21.54 -25.40
C ALA A 248 -11.10 21.42 -26.85
N PRO A 249 -11.76 20.62 -27.71
CA PRO A 249 -11.25 20.32 -29.06
C PRO A 249 -11.05 21.56 -29.94
N GLU A 250 -11.89 22.59 -29.79
CA GLU A 250 -11.76 23.84 -30.55
C GLU A 250 -10.52 24.64 -30.14
N ALA A 251 -10.26 24.77 -28.84
CA ALA A 251 -9.10 25.47 -28.31
C ALA A 251 -7.79 24.72 -28.65
N ALA A 252 -7.81 23.39 -28.51
CA ALA A 252 -6.70 22.53 -28.92
C ALA A 252 -6.38 22.69 -30.42
N ALA A 253 -7.41 22.78 -31.27
CA ALA A 253 -7.22 22.98 -32.70
C ALA A 253 -6.55 24.33 -33.03
N THR A 254 -6.95 25.40 -32.34
CA THR A 254 -6.33 26.73 -32.52
C THR A 254 -4.86 26.73 -32.08
N GLU A 255 -4.55 26.13 -30.93
CA GLU A 255 -3.16 26.05 -30.43
C GLU A 255 -2.27 25.26 -31.39
N VAL A 256 -2.76 24.13 -31.91
CA VAL A 256 -2.01 23.33 -32.90
C VAL A 256 -1.79 24.11 -34.20
N ALA A 257 -2.78 24.88 -34.67
CA ALA A 257 -2.62 25.71 -35.84
C ALA A 257 -1.55 26.81 -35.63
N GLU A 258 -1.52 27.43 -34.46
CA GLU A 258 -0.50 28.41 -34.09
C GLU A 258 0.91 27.78 -34.02
N LEU A 259 1.04 26.60 -33.42
CA LEU A 259 2.31 25.87 -33.35
C LEU A 259 2.87 25.58 -34.75
N ARG A 260 2.00 25.20 -35.69
CA ARG A 260 2.38 24.95 -37.09
C ARG A 260 2.78 26.21 -37.83
N GLN A 261 2.10 27.34 -37.58
CA GLN A 261 2.45 28.64 -38.17
C GLN A 261 3.80 29.16 -37.64
N ASN A 262 4.06 28.98 -36.36
CA ASN A 262 5.28 29.41 -35.70
C ASN A 262 6.51 28.56 -36.06
N GLY A 263 6.33 27.44 -36.77
CA GLY A 263 7.41 26.56 -37.19
C GLY A 263 8.20 25.95 -36.02
N VAL A 264 7.56 25.76 -34.87
CA VAL A 264 8.21 25.18 -33.68
C VAL A 264 8.74 23.80 -34.05
N GLN A 265 10.05 23.59 -33.88
CA GLN A 265 10.68 22.31 -34.14
C GLN A 265 10.02 21.23 -33.28
N ALA A 266 9.69 20.11 -33.93
CA ALA A 266 9.16 18.93 -33.26
C ALA A 266 10.07 18.56 -32.08
N VAL A 267 9.50 18.49 -30.88
CA VAL A 267 10.23 18.07 -29.68
C VAL A 267 10.84 16.69 -29.97
N PRO A 268 12.17 16.53 -29.82
CA PRO A 268 12.79 15.24 -30.06
C PRO A 268 12.21 14.15 -29.15
N PRO A 269 12.11 12.89 -29.61
CA PRO A 269 11.48 11.82 -28.82
C PRO A 269 12.08 11.64 -27.41
N TYR A 270 13.38 11.91 -27.24
CA TYR A 270 14.07 11.79 -25.95
C TYR A 270 13.73 12.92 -24.96
N GLN A 271 13.21 14.05 -25.44
CA GLN A 271 12.77 15.20 -24.62
C GLN A 271 11.25 15.24 -24.39
N ALA A 272 10.50 14.33 -25.01
CA ALA A 272 9.05 14.27 -24.95
C ALA A 272 8.51 14.25 -23.51
N ILE A 273 9.05 13.36 -22.68
CA ILE A 273 8.63 13.18 -21.28
C ILE A 273 8.90 14.45 -20.47
N GLU A 274 10.11 15.00 -20.58
CA GLU A 274 10.52 16.22 -19.87
C GLU A 274 9.67 17.43 -20.29
N TYR A 275 9.33 17.51 -21.58
CA TYR A 275 8.43 18.54 -22.10
C TYR A 275 7.04 18.45 -21.47
N VAL A 276 6.45 17.26 -21.41
CA VAL A 276 5.14 17.05 -20.78
C VAL A 276 5.21 17.38 -19.30
N GLN A 277 6.21 16.89 -18.56
CA GLN A 277 6.42 17.21 -17.14
C GLN A 277 6.44 18.74 -16.92
N THR A 278 7.24 19.45 -17.71
CA THR A 278 7.37 20.91 -17.62
C THR A 278 6.04 21.62 -17.91
N LYS A 279 5.28 21.14 -18.90
CA LYS A 279 3.99 21.72 -19.28
C LYS A 279 2.88 21.45 -18.27
N LEU A 280 2.94 20.34 -17.56
CA LEU A 280 2.01 20.00 -16.49
C LEU A 280 2.40 20.60 -15.14
N GLY A 281 3.59 21.19 -15.03
CA GLY A 281 4.08 21.82 -13.80
C GLY A 281 4.57 20.82 -12.75
N LEU A 282 5.07 19.66 -13.20
CA LEU A 282 5.53 18.52 -12.39
C LEU A 282 7.06 18.48 -12.25
#